data_AF-A0A1Q9V7G5-F1
#
_entry.id   AF-A0A1Q9V7G5-F1
#
_cell.length_a   1.000
_cell.length_b   1.000
_cell.length_c   1.000
_cell.angle_alpha   90.00
_cell.angle_beta   90.00
_cell.angle_gamma   90.00
#
_symmetry.space_group_name_H-M   'P 1'
#
loop_
_entity.id
_entity.type
_entity.pdbx_description
1 polymer ?
#
loop_
_entity_poly.entity_id
_entity_poly.type
_entity_poly.pdbx_seq_one_letter_code
_entity_poly.pdbx_strand_id
1 'polypeptide(L)'
;MVYEDHRDPATDDRSVAQLVEELSAEVSRLVRDELTLATAELRSKGMRYGLGAGLGGAAAVAALFGGATLVAAAVLALALVVPGWAAALLVGGGLLVVAGVLALAGRRSVTKAGPPVPTEAAESVRADVASVKESMRR
;
A
#
# COMPACT_ATOMS: atom_id res chain seq x y z
N MET A 1 62.25 -44.45 -25.15
CA MET A 1 61.72 -43.08 -25.27
C MET A 1 60.47 -43.03 -24.40
N VAL A 2 60.62 -42.58 -23.16
CA VAL A 2 59.55 -42.52 -22.14
C VAL A 2 59.01 -41.09 -22.20
N TYR A 3 57.72 -40.92 -22.47
CA TYR A 3 57.03 -39.64 -22.31
C TYR A 3 56.58 -39.54 -20.86
N GLU A 4 57.13 -38.60 -20.09
CA GLU A 4 56.62 -38.24 -18.78
C GLU A 4 55.36 -37.39 -18.96
N ASP A 5 54.23 -37.92 -18.51
CA ASP A 5 52.96 -37.21 -18.37
C ASP A 5 53.10 -36.20 -17.22
N HIS A 6 53.50 -34.97 -17.54
CA HIS A 6 53.43 -33.84 -16.62
C HIS A 6 52.00 -33.31 -16.58
N ARG A 7 51.14 -33.96 -15.78
CA ARG A 7 49.88 -33.35 -15.33
C ARG A 7 50.13 -32.61 -14.04
N ASP A 8 50.08 -31.29 -14.13
CA ASP A 8 50.24 -30.38 -13.00
C ASP A 8 48.88 -30.21 -12.29
N PRO A 9 48.68 -30.81 -11.10
CA PRO A 9 47.38 -30.87 -10.42
C PRO A 9 46.88 -29.49 -9.94
N ALA A 10 47.70 -28.44 -10.01
CA ALA A 10 47.34 -27.09 -9.59
C ALA A 10 46.51 -26.30 -10.63
N THR A 11 46.22 -26.86 -11.81
CA THR A 11 45.46 -26.19 -12.88
C THR A 11 43.94 -26.39 -12.78
N ASP A 12 43.47 -27.49 -12.20
CA ASP A 12 42.03 -27.85 -12.19
C ASP A 12 41.26 -27.15 -11.05
N ASP A 13 41.86 -27.10 -9.86
CA ASP A 13 41.29 -26.41 -8.68
C ASP A 13 41.14 -24.88 -8.88
N ARG A 14 41.93 -24.29 -9.78
CA ARG A 14 41.82 -22.87 -10.14
C ARG A 14 40.56 -22.57 -10.97
N SER A 15 40.06 -23.54 -11.75
CA SER A 15 38.92 -23.32 -12.66
C SER A 15 37.57 -23.31 -11.92
N VAL A 16 37.38 -24.23 -10.97
CA VAL A 16 36.16 -24.31 -10.16
C VAL A 16 36.07 -23.11 -9.21
N ALA A 17 37.19 -22.71 -8.61
CA ALA A 17 37.27 -21.50 -7.80
C ALA A 17 36.91 -20.24 -8.61
N GLN A 18 37.39 -20.12 -9.85
CA GLN A 18 37.05 -19.00 -10.75
C GLN A 18 35.58 -18.98 -11.16
N LEU A 19 34.97 -20.13 -11.47
CA LEU A 19 33.55 -20.24 -11.80
C LEU A 19 32.65 -19.83 -10.63
N VAL A 20 33.00 -20.24 -9.42
CA VAL A 20 32.28 -19.85 -8.19
C VAL A 20 32.42 -18.35 -7.93
N GLU A 21 33.60 -17.78 -8.19
CA GLU A 21 33.84 -16.34 -8.08
C GLU A 21 33.02 -15.53 -9.11
N GLU A 22 32.98 -15.97 -10.37
CA GLU A 22 32.19 -15.35 -11.43
C GLU A 22 30.68 -15.44 -11.17
N LEU A 23 30.17 -16.62 -10.79
CA LEU A 23 28.76 -16.79 -10.40
C LEU A 23 28.40 -15.92 -9.20
N SER A 24 29.27 -15.84 -8.19
CA SER A 24 29.05 -14.98 -7.02
C SER A 24 29.03 -13.50 -7.41
N ALA A 25 29.86 -13.09 -8.37
CA ALA A 25 29.88 -11.76 -8.91
C ALA A 25 28.62 -11.44 -9.75
N GLU A 26 28.13 -12.38 -10.56
CA GLU A 26 26.89 -12.24 -11.34
C GLU A 26 25.65 -12.16 -10.44
N VAL A 27 25.54 -13.05 -9.46
CA VAL A 27 24.46 -13.01 -8.46
C VAL A 27 24.49 -11.69 -7.70
N SER A 28 25.68 -11.22 -7.30
CA SER A 28 25.83 -9.92 -6.63
C SER A 28 25.41 -8.75 -7.52
N ARG A 29 25.68 -8.81 -8.83
CA ARG A 29 25.21 -7.80 -9.80
C ARG A 29 23.70 -7.84 -9.95
N LEU A 30 23.11 -9.02 -10.15
CA LEU A 30 21.67 -9.20 -10.28
C LEU A 30 20.91 -8.65 -9.06
N VAL A 31 21.38 -8.97 -7.85
CA VAL A 31 20.77 -8.46 -6.62
C VAL A 31 20.83 -6.94 -6.56
N ARG A 32 21.95 -6.33 -6.95
CA ARG A 32 22.09 -4.86 -6.97
C ARG A 32 21.17 -4.22 -8.02
N ASP A 33 21.03 -4.86 -9.17
CA ASP A 33 20.16 -4.38 -10.24
C ASP A 33 18.68 -4.46 -9.82
N GLU A 34 18.25 -5.56 -9.21
CA GLU A 34 16.89 -5.74 -8.71
C GLU A 34 16.58 -4.74 -7.59
N LEU A 35 17.54 -4.50 -6.69
CA LEU A 35 17.40 -3.46 -5.65
C LEU A 35 17.30 -2.05 -6.25
N THR A 36 18.08 -1.77 -7.30
CA THR A 36 18.06 -0.48 -7.99
C THR A 36 16.71 -0.28 -8.70
N LEU A 37 16.22 -1.32 -9.39
CA LEU A 37 14.93 -1.33 -10.05
C LEU A 37 13.78 -1.17 -9.05
N ALA A 38 13.78 -1.96 -7.98
CA ALA A 38 12.78 -1.87 -6.91
C ALA A 38 12.77 -0.47 -6.27
N THR A 39 13.93 0.14 -6.04
CA THR A 39 14.03 1.50 -5.51
C THR A 39 13.45 2.52 -6.49
N ALA A 40 13.75 2.39 -7.79
CA ALA A 40 13.19 3.27 -8.81
C ALA A 40 11.66 3.12 -8.92
N GLU A 41 11.15 1.90 -8.84
CA GLU A 41 9.71 1.62 -8.89
C GLU A 41 9.00 2.12 -7.63
N LEU A 42 9.56 1.90 -6.45
CA LEU A 42 9.06 2.43 -5.18
C LEU A 42 9.01 3.96 -5.19
N ARG A 43 10.03 4.62 -5.73
CA ARG A 43 10.03 6.09 -5.86
C ARG A 43 8.95 6.57 -6.82
N SER A 44 8.80 5.91 -7.98
CA SER A 44 7.79 6.25 -8.99
C SER A 44 6.37 6.04 -8.47
N LYS A 45 6.10 4.88 -7.83
CA LYS A 45 4.83 4.57 -7.17
C LYS A 45 4.58 5.52 -6.00
N GLY A 46 5.56 5.68 -5.11
CA GLY A 46 5.48 6.53 -3.92
C GLY A 46 5.19 7.99 -4.26
N MET A 47 5.78 8.53 -5.33
CA MET A 47 5.51 9.91 -5.76
C MET A 47 4.10 10.06 -6.35
N ARG A 48 3.62 9.08 -7.13
CA ARG A 48 2.24 9.09 -7.67
C ARG A 48 1.20 8.97 -6.56
N TYR A 49 1.37 8.02 -5.64
CA TYR A 49 0.48 7.86 -4.49
C TYR A 49 0.59 9.05 -3.53
N GLY A 50 1.78 9.58 -3.31
CA GLY A 50 2.02 10.74 -2.45
C GLY A 50 1.38 12.02 -2.99
N LEU A 51 1.50 12.29 -4.30
CA LEU A 51 0.83 13.42 -4.94
C LEU A 51 -0.69 13.25 -4.92
N GLY A 52 -1.18 12.05 -5.23
CA GLY A 52 -2.62 11.73 -5.18
C GLY A 52 -3.20 11.89 -3.77
N ALA A 53 -2.50 11.40 -2.75
CA ALA A 53 -2.88 11.57 -1.35
C ALA A 53 -2.80 13.04 -0.91
N GLY A 54 -1.77 13.78 -1.33
CA GLY A 54 -1.61 15.20 -1.05
C GLY A 54 -2.72 16.06 -1.66
N LEU A 55 -3.00 15.88 -2.95
CA LEU A 55 -4.09 16.56 -3.64
C LEU A 55 -5.46 16.16 -3.10
N GLY A 56 -5.68 14.86 -2.82
CA GLY A 56 -6.90 14.37 -2.20
C GLY A 56 -7.12 14.98 -0.81
N GLY A 57 -6.08 15.06 0.00
CA GLY A 57 -6.12 15.72 1.31
C GLY A 57 -6.42 17.22 1.20
N ALA A 58 -5.74 17.94 0.30
CA ALA A 58 -5.99 19.35 0.06
C ALA A 58 -7.42 19.61 -0.43
N ALA A 59 -7.93 18.77 -1.34
CA ALA A 59 -9.31 18.84 -1.82
C ALA A 59 -10.31 18.57 -0.70
N ALA A 60 -10.04 17.60 0.18
CA ALA A 60 -10.89 17.31 1.34
C ALA A 60 -10.96 18.51 2.31
N VAL A 61 -9.83 19.15 2.58
CA VAL A 61 -9.76 20.37 3.42
C VAL A 61 -10.52 21.52 2.76
N ALA A 62 -10.31 21.76 1.47
CA ALA A 62 -11.04 22.79 0.73
C ALA A 62 -12.55 22.54 0.72
N ALA A 63 -12.98 21.29 0.49
CA ALA A 63 -14.38 20.89 0.53
C ALA A 63 -14.98 21.05 1.92
N LEU A 64 -14.23 20.76 2.99
CA LEU A 64 -14.68 20.96 4.37
C LEU A 64 -14.96 22.44 4.65
N PHE A 65 -14.01 23.32 4.37
CA PHE A 65 -14.19 24.76 4.61
C PHE A 65 -15.24 25.37 3.70
N GLY A 66 -15.20 25.06 2.39
CA GLY A 66 -16.22 25.53 1.44
C GLY A 66 -17.62 25.05 1.82
N GLY A 67 -17.77 23.78 2.21
CA GLY A 67 -19.01 23.22 2.72
C GLY A 67 -19.49 23.94 3.99
N ALA A 68 -18.61 24.15 4.96
CA ALA A 68 -18.94 24.88 6.18
C ALA A 68 -19.41 26.33 5.89
N THR A 69 -18.77 27.02 4.96
CA THR A 69 -19.20 28.36 4.51
C THR A 69 -20.57 28.33 3.85
N LEU A 70 -20.86 27.33 3.00
CA LEU A 70 -22.18 27.17 2.39
C LEU A 70 -23.27 26.86 3.42
N VAL A 71 -22.97 26.04 4.42
CA VAL A 71 -23.89 25.78 5.55
C VAL A 71 -24.16 27.08 6.32
N ALA A 72 -23.11 27.86 6.62
CA ALA A 72 -23.29 29.16 7.28
C ALA A 72 -24.13 30.12 6.43
N ALA A 73 -23.91 30.17 5.11
CA ALA A 73 -24.71 30.97 4.20
C ALA A 73 -26.19 30.53 4.19
N ALA A 74 -26.47 29.23 4.19
CA ALA A 74 -27.84 28.71 4.28
C ALA A 74 -28.52 29.10 5.60
N VAL A 75 -27.80 29.00 6.73
CA VAL A 75 -28.30 29.43 8.04
C VAL A 75 -28.60 30.93 8.03
N LEU A 76 -27.68 31.76 7.54
CA LEU A 76 -27.86 33.21 7.47
C LEU A 76 -29.03 33.60 6.54
N ALA A 77 -29.16 32.95 5.38
CA ALA A 77 -30.26 33.19 4.47
C ALA A 77 -31.62 32.84 5.10
N LEU A 78 -31.71 31.70 5.79
CA LEU A 78 -32.92 31.30 6.48
C LEU A 78 -33.22 32.20 7.69
N ALA A 79 -32.19 32.71 8.36
CA ALA A 79 -32.32 33.65 9.47
C ALA A 79 -32.91 35.01 9.06
N LEU A 80 -33.03 35.31 7.75
CA LEU A 80 -33.77 36.49 7.27
C LEU A 80 -35.28 36.38 7.51
N VAL A 81 -35.81 35.16 7.66
CA VAL A 81 -37.26 34.90 7.79
C VAL A 81 -37.65 34.18 9.08
N VAL A 82 -36.70 33.61 9.83
CA VAL A 82 -36.92 32.97 11.14
C VAL A 82 -35.81 33.35 12.13
N PRO A 83 -36.00 33.17 13.46
CA PRO A 83 -34.92 33.39 14.43
C PRO A 83 -33.67 32.57 14.12
N GLY A 84 -32.48 33.17 14.30
CA GLY A 84 -31.20 32.54 13.91
C GLY A 84 -30.94 31.18 14.57
N TRP A 85 -31.38 30.99 15.81
CA TRP A 85 -31.26 29.69 16.48
C TRP A 85 -32.13 28.61 15.80
N ALA A 86 -33.33 28.96 15.33
CA ALA A 86 -34.22 28.04 14.64
C ALA A 86 -33.68 27.71 13.24
N ALA A 87 -33.15 28.70 12.52
CA ALA A 87 -32.47 28.48 11.25
C ALA A 87 -31.29 27.49 11.39
N ALA A 88 -30.45 27.68 12.41
CA ALA A 88 -29.32 26.78 12.69
C ALA A 88 -29.77 25.35 12.99
N LEU A 89 -30.84 25.18 13.79
CA LEU A 89 -31.40 23.86 14.10
C LEU A 89 -32.01 23.17 12.87
N LEU A 90 -32.71 23.91 12.00
CA LEU A 90 -33.31 23.34 10.79
C LEU A 90 -32.25 22.86 9.81
N VAL A 91 -31.27 23.71 9.50
CA VAL A 91 -30.17 23.35 8.58
C VAL A 91 -29.32 22.24 9.17
N GLY A 92 -28.93 22.36 10.45
CA GLY A 92 -28.14 21.35 11.16
C GLY A 92 -28.87 20.01 11.26
N GLY A 93 -30.16 20.02 11.60
CA GLY A 93 -31.00 18.84 11.65
C GLY A 93 -31.10 18.13 10.29
N GLY A 94 -31.31 18.90 9.21
CA GLY A 94 -31.30 18.37 7.85
C GLY A 94 -29.98 17.70 7.48
N LEU A 95 -28.86 18.34 7.80
CA LEU A 95 -27.51 17.77 7.58
C LEU A 95 -27.29 16.48 8.36
N LEU A 96 -27.75 16.39 9.61
CA LEU A 96 -27.65 15.16 10.41
C LEU A 96 -28.46 14.01 9.81
N VAL A 97 -29.65 14.29 9.26
CA VAL A 97 -30.45 13.27 8.55
C VAL A 97 -29.68 12.76 7.33
N VAL A 98 -29.15 13.67 6.50
CA VAL A 98 -28.34 13.30 5.32
C VAL A 98 -27.10 12.50 5.74
N ALA A 99 -26.37 12.95 6.77
CA ALA A 99 -25.21 12.26 7.29
C ALA A 99 -25.55 10.85 7.80
N GLY A 100 -26.68 10.69 8.49
CA GLY A 100 -27.17 9.38 8.93
C GLY A 100 -27.46 8.42 7.77
N VAL A 101 -28.11 8.91 6.71
CA VAL A 101 -28.38 8.13 5.49
C VAL A 101 -27.08 7.73 4.79
N LEU A 102 -26.16 8.67 4.60
CA LEU A 102 -24.86 8.41 3.98
C LEU A 102 -24.02 7.43 4.80
N ALA A 103 -23.99 7.58 6.13
CA ALA A 103 -23.30 6.64 7.02
C ALA A 103 -23.87 5.23 6.91
N LEU A 104 -25.20 5.10 6.85
CA LEU A 104 -25.85 3.81 6.70
C LEU A 104 -25.60 3.19 5.31
N ALA A 105 -25.61 3.99 4.25
CA ALA A 105 -25.28 3.55 2.89
C ALA A 105 -23.80 3.13 2.79
N GLY A 106 -22.89 3.94 3.32
CA GLY A 106 -21.45 3.65 3.36
C GLY A 106 -21.14 2.36 4.12
N ARG A 107 -21.77 2.14 5.28
CA ARG A 107 -21.67 0.87 6.02
C ARG A 107 -22.10 -0.32 5.18
N ARG A 108 -23.19 -0.21 4.40
CA ARG A 108 -23.63 -1.28 3.50
C ARG A 108 -22.65 -1.53 2.36
N SER A 109 -22.01 -0.49 1.83
CA SER A 109 -21.00 -0.64 0.77
C SER A 109 -19.72 -1.28 1.29
N VAL A 110 -19.24 -0.86 2.47
CA VAL A 110 -18.02 -1.43 3.08
C VAL A 110 -18.24 -2.88 3.50
N THR A 111 -19.40 -3.23 4.05
CA THR A 111 -19.73 -4.62 4.40
C THR A 111 -19.87 -5.54 3.19
N LYS A 112 -20.19 -4.99 2.01
CA LYS A 112 -20.27 -5.75 0.74
C LYS A 112 -18.94 -5.85 -0.01
N ALA A 113 -17.95 -5.02 0.31
CA ALA A 113 -16.71 -4.92 -0.47
C ALA A 113 -15.70 -6.06 -0.23
N GLY A 114 -16.00 -7.01 0.67
CA GLY A 114 -15.07 -8.08 1.02
C GLY A 114 -13.82 -7.59 1.77
N PRO A 115 -13.01 -8.48 2.36
CA PRO A 115 -11.81 -8.07 3.09
C PRO A 115 -10.80 -7.37 2.15
N PRO A 116 -10.12 -6.30 2.59
CA PRO A 116 -9.11 -5.60 1.80
C PRO A 116 -7.83 -6.43 1.57
N VAL A 117 -7.75 -7.59 2.19
CA VAL A 117 -6.66 -8.57 2.01
C VAL A 117 -7.18 -9.76 1.18
N PRO A 118 -6.44 -10.21 0.16
CA PRO A 118 -6.77 -11.42 -0.58
C PRO A 118 -6.84 -12.59 0.42
N THR A 119 -8.03 -13.16 0.59
CA THR A 119 -8.27 -14.24 1.56
C THR A 119 -7.38 -15.45 1.29
N GLU A 120 -7.13 -15.75 0.01
CA GLU A 120 -6.27 -16.86 -0.42
C GLU A 120 -4.80 -16.66 0.01
N ALA A 121 -4.27 -15.43 -0.09
CA ALA A 121 -2.90 -15.13 0.33
C ALA A 121 -2.75 -15.16 1.86
N ALA A 122 -3.82 -14.84 2.60
CA ALA A 122 -3.83 -14.96 4.05
C ALA A 122 -3.96 -16.43 4.51
N GLU A 123 -4.67 -17.26 3.74
CA GLU A 123 -4.80 -18.69 4.00
C GLU A 123 -3.51 -19.47 3.69
N SER A 124 -2.82 -19.17 2.59
CA SER A 124 -1.56 -19.83 2.25
C SER A 124 -0.49 -19.59 3.32
N VAL A 125 -0.34 -18.35 3.80
CA VAL A 125 0.59 -18.02 4.89
C VAL A 125 0.24 -18.74 6.19
N ARG A 126 -1.06 -18.92 6.49
CA ARG A 126 -1.48 -19.68 7.68
C ARG A 126 -1.18 -21.18 7.53
N ALA A 127 -1.37 -21.73 6.33
CA ALA A 127 -1.05 -23.13 6.03
C ALA A 127 0.46 -23.39 6.16
N ASP A 128 1.28 -22.47 5.65
CA ASP A 128 2.74 -22.56 5.74
C ASP A 128 3.23 -22.50 7.19
N VAL A 129 2.68 -21.58 8.00
CA VAL A 129 2.99 -21.50 9.43
C VAL A 129 2.53 -22.75 10.19
N ALA A 130 1.39 -23.34 9.82
CA ALA A 130 0.92 -24.59 10.41
C ALA A 130 1.86 -25.76 10.09
N SER A 131 2.32 -25.86 8.84
CA SER A 131 3.30 -26.87 8.38
C SER A 131 4.63 -26.78 9.15
N VAL A 132 5.15 -25.57 9.34
CA VAL A 132 6.37 -25.32 10.13
C VAL A 132 6.18 -25.70 11.60
N LYS A 133 4.99 -25.43 12.17
CA LYS A 133 4.70 -25.78 13.57
C LYS A 133 4.50 -27.28 13.78
N GLU A 134 3.94 -27.98 12.80
CA GLU A 134 3.78 -29.44 12.79
C GLU A 134 5.15 -30.15 12.71
N SER A 135 6.06 -29.61 11.89
CA SER A 135 7.41 -30.17 11.70
C SER A 135 8.35 -29.96 12.90
N MET A 136 8.14 -28.91 13.72
CA MET A 136 8.88 -28.74 14.99
C MET A 136 8.33 -29.59 16.15
N ARG A 137 7.14 -30.18 16.00
CA ARG A 137 6.51 -31.02 17.03
C ARG A 137 6.82 -32.52 16.84
N ARG A 138 7.50 -32.89 15.75
CA ARG A 138 7.92 -34.26 15.44
C ARG A 138 9.36 -34.52 15.86
#